data_AF-A0A3G6ZM43-F1
#
_entry.id   AF-A0A3G6ZM43-F1
#
_cell.length_a   1.000
_cell.length_b   1.000
_cell.length_c   1.000
_cell.angle_alpha   90.00
_cell.angle_beta   90.00
_cell.angle_gamma   90.00
#
_symmetry.space_group_name_H-M   'P 1'
#
loop_
_entity.id
_entity.type
_entity.pdbx_description
1 polymer ?
#
loop_
_entity_poly.entity_id
_entity_poly.type
_entity_poly.pdbx_seq_one_letter_code
_entity_poly.pdbx_strand_id
1 'polypeptide(L)'
;MSTDRVREVRVRAGRVQPSGSWIYVWIDVATNAVAYVGGTGFDPELRAYLHVTSDDPDIGRIRAAIPRYEERNFDVLAFAVPGHIDRAEARSALAADVTCGGRRRRHRGRSPSSSGGSSASSTLAG
;
A
#
# COMPACT_ATOMS: atom_id res chain seq x y z
N MET A 1 -17.64 -9.29 9.42
CA MET A 1 -17.44 -10.54 10.18
C MET A 1 -16.10 -10.44 10.88
N SER A 2 -16.10 -10.18 12.20
CA SER A 2 -14.84 -10.09 12.95
C SER A 2 -14.40 -11.50 13.31
N THR A 3 -13.42 -12.03 12.59
CA THR A 3 -12.68 -13.21 13.06
C THR A 3 -11.67 -12.71 14.08
N ASP A 4 -12.11 -12.50 15.32
CA ASP A 4 -11.19 -12.20 16.41
C ASP A 4 -10.49 -13.51 16.81
N ARG A 5 -9.57 -13.92 15.93
CA ARG A 5 -8.65 -15.01 16.19
C ARG A 5 -7.59 -14.45 17.12
N VAL A 6 -7.38 -15.14 18.25
CA VAL A 6 -6.25 -14.88 19.14
C VAL A 6 -4.96 -14.77 18.30
N ARG A 7 -4.30 -13.63 18.40
CA ARG A 7 -3.06 -13.31 17.68
C ARG A 7 -1.89 -13.34 18.65
N GLU A 8 -0.89 -14.17 18.37
CA GLU A 8 0.34 -14.21 19.18
C GLU A 8 1.22 -13.00 18.85
N VAL A 9 1.60 -12.23 19.87
CA VAL A 9 2.66 -11.21 19.78
C VAL A 9 3.83 -11.69 20.64
N ARG A 10 4.94 -12.04 19.98
CA ARG A 10 6.13 -12.56 20.68
C ARG A 10 6.92 -11.41 21.29
N VAL A 11 7.03 -11.40 22.61
CA VAL A 11 7.91 -10.49 23.37
C VAL A 11 8.96 -11.32 24.11
N ARG A 12 10.24 -10.99 23.92
CA ARG A 12 11.39 -11.68 24.56
C ARG A 12 12.39 -10.63 25.00
N ALA A 13 12.91 -10.76 26.23
CA ALA A 13 13.86 -9.81 26.83
C ALA A 13 13.42 -8.33 26.69
N GLY A 14 12.14 -8.04 26.94
CA GLY A 14 11.58 -6.69 26.86
C GLY A 14 11.42 -6.14 25.43
N ARG A 15 11.60 -6.96 24.39
CA ARG A 15 11.52 -6.53 22.98
C ARG A 15 10.50 -7.36 22.22
N VAL A 16 9.65 -6.66 21.46
CA VAL A 16 8.79 -7.29 20.45
C VAL A 16 9.70 -7.97 19.42
N GLN A 17 9.34 -9.18 19.01
CA GLN A 17 10.08 -9.94 18.02
C GLN A 17 9.45 -9.76 16.63
N PRO A 18 10.26 -9.78 15.56
CA PRO A 18 9.74 -9.85 14.19
C PRO A 18 8.76 -11.02 14.01
N SER A 19 7.64 -10.75 13.33
CA SER A 19 6.53 -11.68 13.07
C SER A 19 6.43 -12.05 11.60
N GLY A 20 7.14 -11.36 10.70
CA GLY A 20 7.09 -11.62 9.27
C GLY A 20 8.12 -10.81 8.47
N SER A 21 7.87 -10.66 7.18
CA SER A 21 8.65 -9.82 6.29
C SER A 21 7.69 -8.97 5.48
N TRP A 22 7.85 -7.66 5.53
CA TRP A 22 6.91 -6.71 4.95
C TRP A 22 7.66 -5.61 4.20
N ILE A 23 7.10 -5.17 3.09
CA ILE A 23 7.41 -3.89 2.45
C ILE A 23 6.16 -3.01 2.52
N TYR A 24 6.36 -1.71 2.66
CA TYR A 24 5.25 -0.78 2.80
C TYR A 24 5.54 0.56 2.13
N VAL A 25 4.47 1.21 1.68
CA VAL A 25 4.49 2.49 0.98
C VAL A 25 3.59 3.47 1.72
N TRP A 26 4.14 4.63 2.05
CA TRP A 26 3.39 5.76 2.57
C TRP A 26 2.95 6.63 1.40
N ILE A 27 1.65 6.87 1.33
CA ILE A 27 1.03 7.70 0.31
C ILE A 27 0.43 8.92 1.00
N ASP A 28 0.84 10.11 0.59
CA ASP A 28 0.17 11.33 1.04
C ASP A 28 -1.21 11.41 0.39
N VAL A 29 -2.26 11.48 1.22
CA VAL A 29 -3.66 11.40 0.77
C VAL A 29 -4.06 12.61 -0.07
N ALA A 30 -3.51 13.80 0.22
CA ALA A 30 -3.89 15.03 -0.48
C ALA A 30 -3.31 15.10 -1.90
N THR A 31 -2.08 14.62 -2.07
CA THR A 31 -1.33 14.68 -3.34
C THR A 31 -1.35 13.36 -4.11
N ASN A 32 -1.74 12.27 -3.46
CA ASN A 32 -1.61 10.90 -3.93
C ASN A 32 -0.16 10.55 -4.35
N ALA A 33 0.82 11.22 -3.73
CA ALA A 33 2.24 11.02 -3.99
C ALA A 33 2.85 10.03 -2.99
N VAL A 34 3.79 9.22 -3.47
CA VAL A 34 4.58 8.36 -2.58
C VAL A 34 5.52 9.23 -1.76
N ALA A 35 5.33 9.19 -0.44
CA ALA A 35 6.14 9.94 0.51
C ALA A 35 7.35 9.12 0.99
N TYR A 36 7.19 7.80 1.14
CA TYR A 36 8.25 6.94 1.65
C TYR A 36 8.00 5.46 1.31
N VAL A 37 9.07 4.71 1.07
CA VAL A 37 9.05 3.24 0.90
C VAL A 37 9.96 2.58 1.92
N GLY A 38 9.40 1.67 2.70
CA GLY A 38 10.07 0.99 3.80
C GLY A 38 9.98 -0.53 3.71
N GLY A 39 10.80 -1.19 4.53
CA GLY A 39 10.74 -2.62 4.78
C GLY A 39 10.90 -2.90 6.27
N THR A 40 10.22 -3.92 6.78
CA THR A 40 10.23 -4.26 8.21
C THR A 40 10.04 -5.76 8.44
N GLY A 41 10.52 -6.24 9.58
CA GLY A 41 10.23 -7.59 10.08
C GLY A 41 9.07 -7.61 11.09
N PHE A 42 8.69 -6.43 11.56
CA PHE A 42 7.57 -6.23 12.48
C PHE A 42 6.27 -6.07 11.73
N ASP A 43 5.17 -6.11 12.46
CA ASP A 43 3.87 -5.76 11.92
C ASP A 43 3.88 -4.36 11.32
N PRO A 44 3.21 -4.16 10.15
CA PRO A 44 3.14 -2.86 9.51
C PRO A 44 2.58 -1.77 10.41
N GLU A 45 1.55 -2.08 11.21
CA GLU A 45 0.94 -1.13 12.15
C GLU A 45 1.93 -0.67 13.23
N LEU A 46 2.66 -1.61 13.85
CA LEU A 46 3.70 -1.28 14.84
C LEU A 46 4.79 -0.41 14.19
N ARG A 47 5.24 -0.77 12.99
CA ARG A 47 6.27 0.01 12.31
C ARG A 47 5.77 1.40 11.91
N ALA A 48 4.50 1.52 11.51
CA ALA A 48 3.90 2.79 11.15
C ALA A 48 3.74 3.70 12.36
N TYR A 49 3.28 3.15 13.49
CA TYR A 49 3.24 3.85 14.76
C TYR A 49 4.62 4.40 15.15
N LEU A 50 5.65 3.55 15.10
CA LEU A 50 7.02 3.97 15.46
C LEU A 50 7.58 5.05 14.53
N HIS A 51 7.17 5.08 13.26
CA HIS A 51 7.61 6.10 12.30
C HIS A 51 7.12 7.52 12.64
N VAL A 52 6.01 7.64 13.37
CA VAL A 52 5.40 8.92 13.73
C VAL A 52 5.60 9.28 15.21
N THR A 53 5.86 8.30 16.09
CA THR A 53 5.99 8.56 17.53
C THR A 53 7.43 8.59 18.04
N SER A 54 8.36 7.88 17.42
CA SER A 54 9.74 7.81 17.93
C SER A 54 10.51 9.11 17.66
N ASP A 55 11.27 9.58 18.66
CA ASP A 55 12.20 10.70 18.52
C ASP A 55 13.53 10.29 17.85
N ASP A 56 13.84 9.00 17.82
CA ASP A 56 15.02 8.48 17.13
C ASP A 56 14.79 8.59 15.61
N PRO A 57 15.59 9.37 14.85
CA PRO A 57 15.35 9.59 13.42
C PRO A 57 15.45 8.33 12.56
N ASP A 58 16.18 7.29 13.00
CA ASP A 58 16.28 6.03 12.29
C ASP A 58 15.00 5.17 12.45
N ILE A 59 14.27 5.39 13.54
CA ILE A 59 13.00 4.75 13.84
C ILE A 59 11.84 5.62 13.36
N GLY A 60 11.78 6.88 13.81
CA GLY A 60 10.82 7.93 13.50
C GLY A 60 10.99 8.60 12.13
N ARG A 61 11.30 7.83 11.09
CA ARG A 61 11.68 8.39 9.77
C ARG A 61 10.65 9.33 9.14
N ILE A 62 9.35 9.08 9.31
CA ILE A 62 8.31 9.95 8.77
C ILE A 62 8.34 11.29 9.49
N ARG A 63 8.36 11.25 10.82
CA ARG A 63 8.51 12.44 11.66
C ARG A 63 9.79 13.23 11.36
N ALA A 64 10.90 12.55 11.11
CA ALA A 64 12.19 13.18 10.85
C ALA A 64 12.31 13.75 9.42
N ALA A 65 11.77 13.08 8.40
CA ALA A 65 12.01 13.42 7.01
C ALA A 65 10.90 14.25 6.36
N ILE A 66 9.69 14.24 6.90
CA ILE A 66 8.52 14.89 6.29
C ILE A 66 8.14 16.13 7.09
N PRO A 67 8.25 17.34 6.49
CA PRO A 67 7.80 18.57 7.14
C PRO A 67 6.30 18.53 7.44
N ARG A 68 5.93 19.00 8.64
CA ARG A 68 4.54 19.09 9.14
C ARG A 68 3.77 17.78 8.96
N TYR A 69 4.42 16.65 9.22
CA TYR A 69 3.79 15.33 9.03
C TYR A 69 2.52 15.19 9.88
N GLU A 70 2.47 15.86 11.04
CA GLU A 70 1.34 15.92 11.96
C GLU A 70 0.10 16.61 11.38
N GLU A 71 0.26 17.47 10.38
CA GLU A 71 -0.85 18.15 9.68
C GLU A 71 -1.32 17.36 8.44
N ARG A 72 -0.64 16.27 8.09
CA ARG A 72 -0.83 15.52 6.84
C ARG A 72 -1.48 14.17 7.12
N ASN A 73 -2.28 13.73 6.15
CA ASN A 73 -2.91 12.40 6.18
C ASN A 73 -2.14 11.46 5.27
N PHE A 74 -1.84 10.26 5.77
CA PHE A 74 -1.13 9.23 5.02
C PHE A 74 -1.88 7.90 5.06
N ASP A 75 -1.95 7.25 3.91
CA ASP A 75 -2.30 5.83 3.83
C ASP A 75 -1.02 5.01 3.76
N VAL A 76 -1.01 3.86 4.45
CA VAL A 76 0.11 2.91 4.42
C VAL A 76 -0.34 1.62 3.74
N LEU A 77 0.15 1.39 2.53
CA LEU A 77 -0.04 0.11 1.84
C LEU A 77 1.06 -0.84 2.27
N ALA A 78 0.69 -1.99 2.85
CA ALA A 78 1.64 -2.99 3.33
C ALA A 78 1.48 -4.31 2.58
N PHE A 79 2.60 -4.88 2.15
CA PHE A 79 2.67 -6.11 1.37
C PHE A 79 3.52 -7.12 2.11
N ALA A 80 2.97 -8.31 2.34
CA ALA A 80 3.73 -9.43 2.88
C ALA A 80 4.74 -9.90 1.82
N VAL A 81 6.00 -10.07 2.23
CA VAL A 81 7.07 -10.61 1.39
C VAL A 81 7.25 -12.09 1.73
N PRO A 82 7.06 -13.01 0.77
CA PRO A 82 7.36 -14.42 0.97
C PRO A 82 8.81 -14.65 1.42
N GLY A 83 9.04 -15.60 2.32
CA GLY A 83 10.37 -15.81 2.93
C GLY A 83 11.50 -16.21 1.98
N HIS A 84 11.19 -16.63 0.75
CA HIS A 84 12.18 -16.92 -0.29
C HIS A 84 12.60 -15.69 -1.10
N ILE A 85 11.92 -14.55 -0.92
CA ILE A 85 12.23 -13.28 -1.58
C ILE A 85 13.05 -12.43 -0.62
N ASP A 86 14.16 -11.89 -1.09
CA ASP A 86 14.93 -10.91 -0.32
C ASP A 86 14.13 -9.61 -0.15
N ARG A 87 13.89 -9.22 1.10
CA ARG A 87 13.09 -8.04 1.43
C ARG A 87 13.76 -6.75 0.95
N ALA A 88 15.09 -6.67 1.00
CA ALA A 88 15.81 -5.45 0.63
C ALA A 88 15.78 -5.24 -0.90
N GLU A 89 15.92 -6.32 -1.67
CA GLU A 89 15.77 -6.33 -3.12
C GLU A 89 14.33 -5.96 -3.51
N ALA A 90 13.33 -6.63 -2.93
CA ALA A 90 11.92 -6.33 -3.21
C ALA A 90 11.55 -4.88 -2.88
N ARG A 91 12.03 -4.35 -1.75
CA ARG A 91 11.85 -2.94 -1.37
C ARG A 91 12.48 -2.01 -2.41
N SER A 92 13.70 -2.32 -2.85
CA SER A 92 14.45 -1.50 -3.81
C SER A 92 13.77 -1.48 -5.18
N ALA A 93 13.30 -2.64 -5.64
CA ALA A 93 12.52 -2.76 -6.87
C ALA A 93 11.22 -1.94 -6.80
N LEU A 94 10.48 -2.03 -5.69
CA LEU A 94 9.26 -1.25 -5.48
C LEU A 94 9.55 0.26 -5.45
N ALA A 95 10.61 0.67 -4.75
CA ALA A 95 11.03 2.07 -4.70
C ALA A 95 11.40 2.62 -6.09
N ALA A 96 12.09 1.82 -6.91
CA ALA A 96 12.41 2.18 -8.29
C ALA A 96 11.15 2.29 -9.15
N ASP A 97 10.22 1.33 -9.05
CA ASP A 97 8.97 1.31 -9.81
C ASP A 97 8.10 2.53 -9.51
N VAL A 98 7.89 2.89 -8.24
CA VAL A 98 7.06 4.05 -7.89
C VAL A 98 7.70 5.38 -8.28
N THR A 99 9.03 5.44 -8.32
CA THR A 99 9.76 6.66 -8.72
C THR A 99 9.75 6.83 -10.25
N CYS A 100 9.91 5.73 -11.00
CA CYS A 100 9.93 5.73 -12.47
C CYS A 100 8.52 5.68 -13.11
N GLY A 101 7.54 5.11 -12.41
CA GLY A 101 6.22 4.73 -12.93
C GLY A 101 5.11 5.80 -12.82
N GLY A 102 5.38 6.93 -12.16
CA GLY A 102 4.39 8.00 -11.87
C GLY A 102 3.69 8.67 -13.08
N ARG A 103 3.89 8.19 -14.31
CA ARG A 103 3.22 8.72 -15.53
C ARG A 103 2.43 7.71 -16.36
N ARG A 104 2.23 6.45 -15.95
CA ARG A 104 1.45 5.50 -16.77
C ARG A 104 0.48 4.64 -15.97
N ARG A 105 -0.77 5.14 -15.84
CA ARG A 105 -2.02 4.46 -16.28
C ARG A 105 -3.25 5.25 -15.81
N ARG A 106 -3.70 6.20 -16.63
CA ARG A 106 -5.15 6.47 -16.75
C ARG A 106 -5.74 5.29 -17.50
N HIS A 107 -6.36 4.35 -16.79
CA HIS A 107 -7.27 3.41 -17.45
C HIS A 107 -8.47 4.21 -17.98
N ARG A 108 -8.37 4.68 -19.24
CA ARG A 108 -9.55 4.98 -20.06
C ARG A 108 -10.22 3.65 -20.38
N GLY A 109 -11.12 3.22 -19.51
CA GLY A 109 -12.13 2.23 -19.88
C GLY A 109 -13.05 2.86 -20.92
N ARG A 110 -12.70 2.66 -22.20
CA ARG A 110 -13.60 2.89 -23.33
C ARG A 110 -14.61 1.73 -23.30
N SER A 111 -15.85 2.00 -22.92
CA SER A 111 -16.95 1.04 -23.11
C SER A 111 -17.07 0.72 -24.60
N PRO A 112 -17.14 -0.54 -25.03
CA PRO A 112 -17.58 -0.86 -26.38
C PRO A 112 -19.08 -0.59 -26.45
N SER A 113 -19.46 0.33 -27.34
CA SER A 113 -20.84 0.58 -27.74
C SER A 113 -21.42 -0.70 -28.36
N SER A 114 -22.40 -1.31 -27.69
CA SER A 114 -23.28 -2.31 -28.30
C SER A 114 -24.28 -1.61 -29.21
N SER A 115 -23.86 -1.31 -30.44
CA SER A 115 -24.76 -1.09 -31.56
C SER A 115 -25.25 -2.46 -32.06
N GLY A 116 -26.29 -2.98 -31.43
CA GLY A 116 -27.08 -4.12 -31.93
C GLY A 116 -28.42 -3.58 -32.41
N GLY A 117 -28.61 -3.56 -33.72
CA GLY A 117 -29.71 -2.87 -34.40
C GLY A 117 -31.10 -3.46 -34.12
N SER A 118 -32.05 -2.55 -33.97
CA SER A 118 -33.48 -2.77 -34.18
C SER A 118 -33.80 -2.89 -35.67
N SER A 119 -34.49 -3.96 -36.05
CA SER A 119 -35.35 -4.06 -37.26
C SER A 119 -36.02 -5.44 -37.21
N ALA A 120 -37.18 -5.59 -36.57
CA ALA A 120 -38.52 -5.46 -37.17
C ALA A 120 -38.90 -6.60 -38.13
N SER A 121 -39.92 -7.37 -37.76
CA SER A 121 -40.96 -7.88 -38.67
C SER A 121 -42.13 -8.44 -37.87
N SER A 122 -43.22 -7.66 -37.82
CA SER A 122 -44.55 -8.11 -37.45
C SER A 122 -45.52 -7.73 -38.57
N THR A 123 -46.15 -8.76 -39.13
CA THR A 123 -47.59 -8.83 -39.45
C THR A 123 -48.13 -8.35 -40.82
N LEU A 124 -48.54 -9.38 -41.59
CA LEU A 124 -49.76 -9.61 -42.43
C LEU A 124 -50.23 -8.58 -43.47
N ALA A 125 -50.42 -9.09 -44.70
CA ALA A 125 -51.65 -8.94 -45.49
C ALA A 125 -51.75 -10.10 -46.51
N GLY A 126 -52.90 -10.80 -46.53
CA GLY A 126 -53.22 -11.89 -47.46
C GLY A 126 -54.12 -12.93 -46.83
#